data_AF-A0A0U3L757-F1
#
_entry.id   AF-A0A0U3L757-F1
#
_cell.length_a   1.000
_cell.length_b   1.000
_cell.length_c   1.000
_cell.angle_alpha   90.00
_cell.angle_beta   90.00
_cell.angle_gamma   90.00
#
_symmetry.space_group_name_H-M   'P 1'
#
loop_
_entity.id
_entity.type
_entity.pdbx_description
1 polymer ?
#
loop_
_entity_poly.entity_id
_entity_poly.type
_entity_poly.pdbx_seq_one_letter_code
_entity_poly.pdbx_strand_id
1 'polypeptide(L)'
;MGRKVYANGREISGKADGNMSNGAMPDVCLTPPPPPAGPLPIPYPNFSGDSDTDDGTRDVHIGGKQVSQKNKSTFKKSSGDEAATKAQGMGVVTHQIQGPSKHAAWSFDVKAENENLPRHMDLTTHNHQQSTPNGAVVVEMGEISIKAPTDDACEELKAENDDMRGKLKQTSAPTTITHGKFQPAQGPAQSVWSCSRRLKGINKAGYCRGQPYDRPIKIKNAKGVDRNAMQAAQTSLCEDAVNKHRFRYTNDINIRNPHTSHTEPRIIETLLKRGNVAGGTLTMAINWNQKNGAQDIPCPDCHRLICAAAVCGLNIVLCTEVEQPPCKKDLSKN
;
A
#
# COMPACT_ATOMS: atom_id res chain seq x y z
N MET A 1 16.97 5.30 11.42
CA MET A 1 15.90 5.09 10.42
C MET A 1 16.19 3.79 9.72
N GLY A 2 15.31 2.80 9.85
CA GLY A 2 15.42 1.50 9.19
C GLY A 2 15.56 1.65 7.67
N ARG A 3 16.29 0.72 7.05
CA ARG A 3 16.40 0.67 5.60
C ARG A 3 15.25 -0.18 5.10
N LYS A 4 14.33 0.46 4.39
CA LYS A 4 13.06 -0.12 3.95
C LYS A 4 13.33 -1.16 2.86
N VAL A 5 13.31 -2.45 3.23
CA VAL A 5 13.42 -3.58 2.30
C VAL A 5 12.06 -4.26 2.22
N TYR A 6 11.65 -4.62 1.01
CA TYR A 6 10.29 -5.09 0.75
C TYR A 6 10.29 -6.50 0.17
N ALA A 7 9.36 -7.33 0.65
CA ALA A 7 9.05 -8.63 0.11
C ALA A 7 7.61 -8.61 -0.41
N ASN A 8 7.42 -8.96 -1.69
CA ASN A 8 6.11 -8.94 -2.36
C ASN A 8 5.38 -7.58 -2.21
N GLY A 9 6.11 -6.47 -2.23
CA GLY A 9 5.56 -5.12 -2.10
C GLY A 9 5.21 -4.71 -0.67
N ARG A 10 5.53 -5.50 0.35
CA ARG A 10 5.28 -5.19 1.77
C ARG A 10 6.60 -5.14 2.53
N GLU A 11 6.76 -4.17 3.42
CA GLU A 11 7.99 -4.00 4.20
C GLU A 11 8.26 -5.25 5.02
N ILE A 12 9.49 -5.75 4.98
CA ILE A 12 9.93 -6.89 5.79
C ILE A 12 10.03 -6.43 7.26
N SER A 13 9.55 -7.26 8.19
CA SER A 13 9.75 -7.05 9.63
C SER A 13 11.20 -7.31 10.01
N GLY A 14 11.85 -6.34 10.63
CA GLY A 14 13.24 -6.44 11.06
C GLY A 14 13.56 -5.48 12.17
N LYS A 15 14.55 -5.79 12.99
CA LYS A 15 14.79 -5.06 14.26
C LYS A 15 15.17 -3.59 14.08
N ALA A 16 15.77 -3.25 12.94
CA ALA A 16 16.10 -1.87 12.60
C ALA A 16 14.89 -1.11 12.03
N ASP A 17 13.81 -1.82 11.72
CA ASP A 17 12.63 -1.33 11.03
C ASP A 17 11.58 -0.86 12.05
N GLY A 18 10.54 -0.22 11.53
CA GLY A 18 9.58 0.53 12.32
C GLY A 18 8.22 -0.16 12.45
N ASN A 19 8.11 -1.45 12.15
CA ASN A 19 6.81 -2.08 12.14
C ASN A 19 6.25 -2.25 13.54
N MET A 20 4.94 -2.10 13.66
CA MET A 20 4.23 -2.18 14.93
C MET A 20 2.96 -3.00 14.79
N SER A 21 2.74 -3.88 15.76
CA SER A 21 1.45 -4.49 15.98
C SER A 21 0.66 -3.66 16.99
N ASN A 22 -0.42 -3.04 16.53
CA ASN A 22 -1.15 -2.03 17.30
C ASN A 22 -2.56 -2.50 17.67
N GLY A 23 -2.83 -2.53 18.98
CA GLY A 23 -4.19 -2.70 19.50
C GLY A 23 -4.76 -4.10 19.32
N ALA A 24 -3.97 -5.15 19.58
CA ALA A 24 -4.45 -6.52 19.64
C ALA A 24 -5.49 -6.65 20.77
N MET A 25 -6.76 -6.80 20.42
CA MET A 25 -7.88 -6.84 21.36
C MET A 25 -8.93 -7.87 20.90
N PRO A 26 -9.62 -8.58 21.81
CA PRO A 26 -9.49 -8.53 23.27
C PRO A 26 -8.34 -9.39 23.80
N ASP A 27 -7.52 -8.81 24.67
CA ASP A 27 -6.70 -9.55 25.64
C ASP A 27 -7.44 -9.50 26.99
N VAL A 28 -8.16 -10.56 27.35
CA VAL A 28 -9.01 -10.53 28.56
C VAL A 28 -8.17 -10.86 29.78
N CYS A 29 -8.07 -9.89 30.69
CA CYS A 29 -7.36 -10.02 31.95
C CYS A 29 -8.27 -9.77 33.16
N LEU A 30 -7.97 -10.47 34.25
CA LEU A 30 -8.64 -10.31 35.54
C LEU A 30 -8.13 -9.06 36.27
N THR A 31 -9.05 -8.12 36.51
CA THR A 31 -8.77 -6.76 36.98
C THR A 31 -9.46 -6.48 38.32
N PRO A 32 -8.91 -5.59 39.18
CA PRO A 32 -9.50 -5.29 40.49
C PRO A 32 -10.98 -4.85 40.42
N PRO A 33 -11.76 -5.06 41.50
CA PRO A 33 -11.37 -5.31 42.90
C PRO A 33 -11.13 -6.80 43.27
N PRO A 34 -10.43 -7.09 44.38
CA PRO A 34 -10.30 -8.46 44.90
C PRO A 34 -11.61 -8.99 45.50
N PRO A 35 -11.74 -10.31 45.75
CA PRO A 35 -12.87 -10.90 46.46
C PRO A 35 -13.19 -10.17 47.79
N PRO A 36 -14.47 -10.04 48.20
CA PRO A 36 -15.66 -10.78 47.72
C PRO A 36 -16.36 -10.17 46.50
N ALA A 37 -15.99 -8.97 46.04
CA ALA A 37 -16.52 -8.39 44.80
C ALA A 37 -16.05 -9.14 43.55
N GLY A 38 -14.85 -9.74 43.62
CA GLY A 38 -14.26 -10.62 42.61
C GLY A 38 -13.60 -9.84 41.47
N PRO A 39 -12.51 -10.37 40.89
CA PRO A 39 -11.85 -9.71 39.77
C PRO A 39 -12.75 -9.70 38.53
N LEU A 40 -12.79 -8.59 37.82
CA LEU A 40 -13.59 -8.39 36.63
C LEU A 40 -12.78 -8.76 35.37
N PRO A 41 -13.31 -9.59 34.46
CA PRO A 41 -12.68 -9.83 33.17
C PRO A 41 -12.84 -8.58 32.29
N ILE A 42 -11.73 -7.88 32.03
CA ILE A 42 -11.70 -6.68 31.19
C ILE A 42 -10.86 -6.95 29.94
N PRO A 43 -11.37 -6.62 28.73
CA PRO A 43 -10.60 -6.73 27.50
C PRO A 43 -9.65 -5.54 27.37
N TYR A 44 -8.35 -5.82 27.23
CA TYR A 44 -7.30 -4.83 27.03
C TYR A 44 -6.77 -4.84 25.59
N PRO A 45 -6.25 -3.69 25.11
CA PRO A 45 -5.53 -3.61 23.85
C PRO A 45 -4.03 -3.82 24.07
N ASN A 46 -3.42 -4.69 23.28
CA ASN A 46 -2.00 -5.00 23.36
C ASN A 46 -1.17 -4.47 22.18
N PHE A 47 0.08 -4.09 22.45
CA PHE A 47 1.00 -3.44 21.52
C PHE A 47 2.39 -4.06 21.58
N SER A 48 3.02 -4.22 20.42
CA SER A 48 4.41 -4.68 20.27
C SER A 48 5.00 -4.20 18.95
N GLY A 49 6.31 -4.35 18.75
CA GLY A 49 6.95 -3.94 17.50
C GLY A 49 8.39 -4.41 17.31
N ASP A 50 8.90 -4.10 16.13
CA ASP A 50 10.17 -4.56 15.58
C ASP A 50 11.39 -4.22 16.43
N SER A 51 11.39 -3.10 17.15
CA SER A 51 12.52 -2.71 18.00
C SER A 51 12.88 -3.79 19.04
N ASP A 52 11.88 -4.58 19.43
CA ASP A 52 11.98 -5.65 20.41
C ASP A 52 12.15 -7.05 19.77
N THR A 53 12.44 -7.15 18.47
CA THR A 53 12.71 -8.44 17.81
C THR A 53 13.87 -9.18 18.48
N ASP A 54 13.64 -10.44 18.80
CA ASP A 54 14.60 -11.46 19.25
C ASP A 54 14.55 -12.68 18.35
N ASP A 55 15.61 -13.50 18.42
CA ASP A 55 15.74 -14.74 17.64
C ASP A 55 15.47 -14.52 16.15
N GLY A 56 15.97 -13.39 15.63
CA GLY A 56 15.99 -13.08 14.21
C GLY A 56 17.09 -13.83 13.47
N THR A 57 17.25 -13.47 12.20
CA THR A 57 18.38 -13.91 11.37
C THR A 57 19.74 -13.63 12.05
N ARG A 58 20.72 -14.48 11.76
CA ARG A 58 22.10 -14.37 12.28
C ARG A 58 23.07 -13.79 11.27
N ASP A 59 22.89 -14.13 9.99
CA ASP A 59 23.78 -13.78 8.90
C ASP A 59 23.18 -12.69 8.02
N VAL A 60 21.86 -12.76 7.78
CA VAL A 60 21.13 -11.76 6.99
C VAL A 60 20.77 -10.57 7.87
N HIS A 61 21.07 -9.35 7.43
CA HIS A 61 20.79 -8.15 8.21
C HIS A 61 20.11 -7.08 7.35
N ILE A 62 19.08 -6.43 7.90
CA ILE A 62 18.47 -5.21 7.34
C ILE A 62 18.77 -4.07 8.30
N GLY A 63 19.24 -2.94 7.77
CA GLY A 63 19.69 -1.81 8.61
C GLY A 63 20.80 -2.17 9.60
N GLY A 64 21.56 -3.25 9.36
CA GLY A 64 22.60 -3.75 10.26
C GLY A 64 22.08 -4.48 11.50
N LYS A 65 20.81 -4.89 11.51
CA LYS A 65 20.20 -5.66 12.60
C LYS A 65 19.50 -6.90 12.05
N GLN A 66 19.21 -7.84 12.95
CA GLN A 66 18.49 -9.08 12.64
C GLN A 66 17.10 -8.81 12.06
N VAL A 67 16.65 -9.73 11.23
CA VAL A 67 15.36 -9.72 10.52
C VAL A 67 14.46 -10.78 11.14
N SER A 68 13.15 -10.52 11.24
CA SER A 68 12.19 -11.48 11.79
C SER A 68 12.03 -12.69 10.85
N GLN A 69 11.84 -13.87 11.42
CA GLN A 69 11.67 -15.15 10.73
C GLN A 69 10.43 -15.89 11.23
N LYS A 70 9.74 -16.55 10.30
CA LYS A 70 8.65 -17.49 10.58
C LYS A 70 9.02 -18.46 11.70
N ASN A 71 8.13 -18.61 12.67
CA ASN A 71 8.20 -19.59 13.77
C ASN A 71 9.46 -19.55 14.65
N LYS A 72 10.36 -18.59 14.46
CA LYS A 72 11.60 -18.45 15.23
C LYS A 72 11.62 -17.14 15.99
N SER A 73 11.43 -16.04 15.27
CA SER A 73 11.55 -14.71 15.85
C SER A 73 10.32 -14.33 16.64
N THR A 74 10.55 -13.52 17.67
CA THR A 74 9.50 -12.98 18.54
C THR A 74 9.76 -11.52 18.81
N PHE A 75 8.71 -10.74 19.05
CA PHE A 75 8.88 -9.47 19.76
C PHE A 75 8.88 -9.80 21.25
N LYS A 76 9.96 -9.47 21.96
CA LYS A 76 10.18 -9.90 23.35
C LYS A 76 9.00 -9.55 24.28
N LYS A 77 8.31 -8.45 23.99
CA LYS A 77 7.30 -7.88 24.88
C LYS A 77 6.08 -7.35 24.12
N SER A 78 4.91 -7.80 24.54
CA SER A 78 3.61 -7.14 24.34
C SER A 78 3.23 -6.37 25.60
N SER A 79 2.63 -5.20 25.43
CA SER A 79 2.26 -4.25 26.50
C SER A 79 0.88 -3.66 26.26
N GLY A 80 0.17 -3.25 27.32
CA GLY A 80 -1.19 -2.73 27.26
C GLY A 80 -2.12 -3.25 28.36
N ASP A 81 -1.79 -4.39 28.97
CA ASP A 81 -2.61 -5.05 30.00
C ASP A 81 -2.18 -4.69 31.44
N GLU A 82 -1.26 -3.74 31.63
CA GLU A 82 -0.60 -3.50 32.93
C GLU A 82 -1.54 -2.97 34.03
N ALA A 83 -2.75 -2.53 33.66
CA ALA A 83 -3.79 -2.20 34.62
C ALA A 83 -4.41 -3.44 35.31
N ALA A 84 -4.27 -4.63 34.72
CA ALA A 84 -4.57 -5.88 35.39
C ALA A 84 -3.55 -6.18 36.50
N THR A 85 -3.95 -6.96 37.51
CA THR A 85 -3.10 -7.18 38.69
C THR A 85 -2.59 -8.62 38.75
N LYS A 86 -1.28 -8.81 38.99
CA LYS A 86 -0.67 -10.15 39.11
C LYS A 86 -1.33 -11.02 40.18
N ALA A 87 -1.78 -10.39 41.27
CA ALA A 87 -2.45 -11.05 42.38
C ALA A 87 -3.84 -11.62 42.04
N GLN A 88 -4.37 -11.36 40.84
CA GLN A 88 -5.74 -11.73 40.46
C GLN A 88 -5.82 -12.71 39.29
N GLY A 89 -4.71 -13.37 38.95
CA GLY A 89 -4.71 -14.42 37.93
C GLY A 89 -4.36 -13.96 36.51
N MET A 90 -4.19 -12.64 36.29
CA MET A 90 -3.69 -12.05 35.04
C MET A 90 -4.59 -12.39 33.83
N GLY A 91 -4.01 -12.62 32.65
CA GLY A 91 -4.73 -13.08 31.48
C GLY A 91 -5.52 -14.38 31.73
N VAL A 92 -6.77 -14.44 31.26
CA VAL A 92 -7.67 -15.57 31.51
C VAL A 92 -7.17 -16.88 30.91
N VAL A 93 -6.46 -16.82 29.76
CA VAL A 93 -5.91 -18.00 29.08
C VAL A 93 -4.45 -18.23 29.44
N THR A 94 -3.63 -17.18 29.37
CA THR A 94 -2.17 -17.31 29.48
C THR A 94 -1.63 -17.03 30.87
N HIS A 95 -2.44 -16.55 31.80
CA HIS A 95 -1.97 -16.11 33.12
C HIS A 95 -0.73 -15.20 33.02
N GLN A 96 -0.69 -14.33 32.00
CA GLN A 96 0.34 -13.32 31.80
C GLN A 96 -0.30 -11.94 31.67
N ILE A 97 0.42 -10.92 32.11
CA ILE A 97 0.10 -9.50 31.85
C ILE A 97 0.92 -8.99 30.66
N GLN A 98 2.14 -9.51 30.52
CA GLN A 98 3.04 -9.17 29.43
C GLN A 98 3.72 -10.47 28.99
N GLY A 99 3.69 -10.73 27.70
CA GLY A 99 4.33 -11.89 27.08
C GLY A 99 4.80 -11.54 25.67
N PRO A 100 5.63 -12.37 25.03
CA PRO A 100 6.09 -12.11 23.68
C PRO A 100 4.94 -12.10 22.66
N SER A 101 5.14 -11.35 21.59
CA SER A 101 4.32 -11.43 20.38
C SER A 101 5.03 -12.28 19.31
N LYS A 102 4.24 -13.00 18.51
CA LYS A 102 4.74 -13.88 17.44
C LYS A 102 4.01 -13.58 16.14
N HIS A 103 4.69 -13.78 15.01
CA HIS A 103 4.03 -13.70 13.70
C HIS A 103 3.27 -15.00 13.41
N ALA A 104 2.03 -14.86 12.95
CA ALA A 104 1.14 -15.92 12.52
C ALA A 104 0.99 -16.00 10.99
N ALA A 105 1.51 -15.03 10.24
CA ALA A 105 1.66 -15.09 8.80
C ALA A 105 3.02 -14.52 8.36
N TRP A 106 3.39 -14.77 7.11
CA TRP A 106 4.69 -14.42 6.52
C TRP A 106 4.62 -14.49 4.99
N SER A 107 5.67 -14.03 4.29
CA SER A 107 5.84 -14.21 2.85
C SER A 107 5.81 -15.68 2.44
N PHE A 108 5.19 -16.03 1.32
CA PHE A 108 5.14 -17.41 0.82
C PHE A 108 6.44 -17.87 0.14
N ASP A 109 7.19 -16.93 -0.44
CA ASP A 109 8.29 -17.19 -1.37
C ASP A 109 9.60 -16.50 -0.96
N VAL A 110 9.56 -15.38 -0.23
CA VAL A 110 10.77 -14.69 0.24
C VAL A 110 11.23 -15.26 1.57
N LYS A 111 12.48 -15.71 1.61
CA LYS A 111 13.11 -16.37 2.76
C LYS A 111 14.48 -15.79 3.08
N ALA A 112 14.85 -15.78 4.35
CA ALA A 112 16.22 -15.59 4.81
C ALA A 112 16.62 -16.79 5.68
N GLU A 113 17.80 -17.34 5.43
CA GLU A 113 18.31 -18.53 6.15
C GLU A 113 17.31 -19.70 6.12
N ASN A 114 16.69 -19.90 4.95
CA ASN A 114 15.68 -20.92 4.66
C ASN A 114 14.31 -20.76 5.35
N GLU A 115 14.11 -19.68 6.12
CA GLU A 115 12.82 -19.37 6.75
C GLU A 115 12.11 -18.19 6.09
N ASN A 116 10.79 -18.27 6.00
CA ASN A 116 9.97 -17.21 5.44
C ASN A 116 10.01 -15.94 6.29
N LEU A 117 10.01 -14.78 5.63
CA LEU A 117 10.08 -13.48 6.29
C LEU A 117 8.68 -12.90 6.57
N PRO A 118 8.36 -12.48 7.80
CA PRO A 118 7.19 -11.68 8.11
C PRO A 118 7.28 -10.28 7.50
N ARG A 119 6.12 -9.71 7.18
CA ARG A 119 6.02 -8.41 6.51
C ARG A 119 4.86 -7.60 7.05
N HIS A 120 4.81 -6.34 6.66
CA HIS A 120 3.63 -5.51 6.81
C HIS A 120 2.36 -6.24 6.32
N MET A 121 1.29 -6.14 7.11
CA MET A 121 -0.02 -6.79 6.99
C MET A 121 -0.01 -8.30 7.24
N ASP A 122 1.13 -8.90 7.57
CA ASP A 122 1.13 -10.25 8.09
C ASP A 122 0.61 -10.25 9.54
N LEU A 123 -0.04 -11.36 9.92
CA LEU A 123 -0.73 -11.49 11.19
C LEU A 123 0.25 -11.70 12.34
N THR A 124 -0.10 -11.21 13.52
CA THR A 124 0.63 -11.38 14.78
C THR A 124 -0.32 -11.79 15.90
N THR A 125 0.22 -12.51 16.88
CA THR A 125 -0.47 -12.96 18.10
C THR A 125 0.27 -12.45 19.33
N HIS A 126 -0.46 -12.20 20.42
CA HIS A 126 0.03 -11.43 21.56
C HIS A 126 -0.03 -12.19 22.89
N ASN A 127 0.81 -11.73 23.83
CA ASN A 127 0.82 -12.12 25.24
C ASN A 127 0.91 -13.64 25.44
N HIS A 128 1.85 -14.27 24.72
CA HIS A 128 2.08 -15.71 24.82
C HIS A 128 2.71 -16.11 26.16
N GLN A 129 2.25 -17.20 26.77
CA GLN A 129 3.02 -17.91 27.82
C GLN A 129 3.76 -19.13 27.27
N GLN A 130 3.35 -19.66 26.10
CA GLN A 130 3.98 -20.74 25.32
C GLN A 130 3.53 -20.66 23.83
N SER A 131 2.82 -21.67 23.31
CA SER A 131 2.21 -21.67 21.97
C SER A 131 0.86 -20.94 21.94
N THR A 132 0.19 -20.80 23.08
CA THR A 132 -1.16 -20.22 23.18
C THR A 132 -1.10 -18.72 23.49
N PRO A 133 -1.72 -17.86 22.67
CA PRO A 133 -1.86 -16.42 22.96
C PRO A 133 -3.10 -16.13 23.84
N ASN A 134 -3.08 -15.01 24.56
CA ASN A 134 -4.26 -14.48 25.28
C ASN A 134 -5.03 -13.47 24.44
N GLY A 135 -4.30 -12.68 23.64
CA GLY A 135 -4.84 -11.65 22.76
C GLY A 135 -5.23 -12.19 21.38
N ALA A 136 -6.14 -11.48 20.73
CA ALA A 136 -6.57 -11.76 19.37
C ALA A 136 -5.43 -11.59 18.34
N VAL A 137 -5.66 -12.12 17.14
CA VAL A 137 -4.76 -11.96 15.99
C VAL A 137 -4.94 -10.55 15.40
N VAL A 138 -3.85 -9.81 15.17
CA VAL A 138 -3.88 -8.48 14.57
C VAL A 138 -2.82 -8.34 13.47
N VAL A 139 -3.01 -7.41 12.54
CA VAL A 139 -2.07 -7.15 11.46
C VAL A 139 -0.89 -6.29 11.92
N GLU A 140 0.30 -6.64 11.45
CA GLU A 140 1.50 -5.83 11.64
C GLU A 140 1.53 -4.64 10.69
N MET A 141 1.76 -3.43 11.19
CA MET A 141 1.77 -2.19 10.41
C MET A 141 3.19 -1.74 10.12
N GLY A 142 3.55 -1.70 8.83
CA GLY A 142 4.80 -1.20 8.26
C GLY A 142 4.48 -0.45 6.95
N GLU A 143 5.44 -0.29 6.07
CA GLU A 143 5.28 0.41 4.81
C GLU A 143 4.98 -0.54 3.63
N ILE A 144 4.43 0.03 2.56
CA ILE A 144 4.16 -0.65 1.29
C ILE A 144 5.12 -0.07 0.25
N SER A 145 5.73 -0.94 -0.56
CA SER A 145 6.49 -0.55 -1.75
C SER A 145 5.79 -0.98 -3.01
N ILE A 146 5.98 -0.16 -4.04
CA ILE A 146 5.65 -0.49 -5.42
C ILE A 146 6.66 -1.57 -5.85
N LYS A 147 6.22 -2.83 -5.91
CA LYS A 147 7.08 -3.96 -6.31
C LYS A 147 7.67 -3.67 -7.70
N ALA A 148 8.96 -3.93 -7.89
CA ALA A 148 9.51 -4.05 -9.23
C ALA A 148 8.91 -5.32 -9.89
N PRO A 149 8.35 -5.23 -11.10
CA PRO A 149 7.70 -6.34 -11.78
C PRO A 149 8.69 -7.46 -12.16
N THR A 150 8.16 -8.66 -12.42
CA THR A 150 8.88 -9.71 -13.16
C THR A 150 9.04 -9.27 -14.61
N ASP A 151 10.25 -9.35 -15.16
CA ASP A 151 10.64 -8.81 -16.47
C ASP A 151 9.62 -9.14 -17.59
N ASP A 152 9.18 -10.39 -17.69
CA ASP A 152 8.29 -10.86 -18.77
C ASP A 152 6.95 -10.09 -18.86
N ALA A 153 6.29 -9.85 -17.74
CA ALA A 153 5.00 -9.15 -17.71
C ALA A 153 5.12 -7.69 -18.16
N CYS A 154 6.29 -7.09 -17.94
CA CYS A 154 6.56 -5.72 -18.36
C CYS A 154 6.96 -5.61 -19.81
N GLU A 155 7.74 -6.57 -20.31
CA GLU A 155 8.05 -6.64 -21.74
C GLU A 155 6.77 -6.81 -22.56
N GLU A 156 5.82 -7.65 -22.11
CA GLU A 156 4.50 -7.77 -22.74
C GLU A 156 3.73 -6.43 -22.75
N LEU A 157 3.65 -5.74 -21.61
CA LEU A 157 2.93 -4.46 -21.50
C LEU A 157 3.60 -3.33 -22.31
N LYS A 158 4.94 -3.33 -22.39
CA LYS A 158 5.69 -2.42 -23.25
C LYS A 158 5.43 -2.72 -24.72
N ALA A 159 5.40 -3.99 -25.13
CA ALA A 159 5.04 -4.39 -26.48
C ALA A 159 3.60 -3.99 -26.84
N GLU A 160 2.63 -4.12 -25.92
CA GLU A 160 1.26 -3.63 -26.10
C GLU A 160 1.20 -2.11 -26.32
N ASN A 161 2.02 -1.35 -25.59
CA ASN A 161 2.16 0.10 -25.82
C ASN A 161 2.63 0.41 -27.24
N ASP A 162 3.66 -0.29 -27.72
CA ASP A 162 4.26 -0.06 -29.04
C ASP A 162 3.33 -0.48 -30.19
N ASP A 163 2.69 -1.64 -30.08
CA ASP A 163 1.69 -2.11 -31.04
C ASP A 163 0.51 -1.13 -31.13
N MET A 164 0.00 -0.66 -29.99
CA MET A 164 -1.09 0.32 -29.99
C MET A 164 -0.68 1.68 -30.56
N ARG A 165 0.57 2.12 -30.35
CA ARG A 165 1.10 3.31 -31.03
C ARG A 165 1.18 3.13 -32.54
N GLY A 166 1.60 1.95 -33.00
CA GLY A 166 1.61 1.56 -34.41
C GLY A 166 0.21 1.62 -35.02
N LYS A 167 -0.76 0.96 -34.38
CA LYS A 167 -2.18 0.96 -34.78
C LYS A 167 -2.78 2.35 -34.84
N LEU A 168 -2.37 3.25 -33.94
CA LEU A 168 -2.84 4.64 -33.90
C LEU A 168 -2.05 5.59 -34.82
N LYS A 169 -1.03 5.11 -35.53
CA LYS A 169 -0.14 5.89 -36.43
C LYS A 169 0.50 7.08 -35.71
N GLN A 170 0.96 6.87 -34.47
CA GLN A 170 1.50 7.91 -33.59
C GLN A 170 2.77 7.43 -32.87
N THR A 171 3.58 6.60 -33.54
CA THR A 171 4.82 6.01 -33.01
C THR A 171 5.75 7.07 -32.41
N SER A 172 6.03 8.15 -33.15
CA SER A 172 6.92 9.24 -32.69
C SER A 172 6.19 10.44 -32.07
N ALA A 173 4.89 10.34 -31.81
CA ALA A 173 4.13 11.48 -31.29
C ALA A 173 4.42 11.74 -29.80
N PRO A 174 4.54 13.02 -29.37
CA PRO A 174 4.75 13.38 -27.98
C PRO A 174 3.44 13.22 -27.17
N THR A 175 3.05 11.97 -26.97
CA THR A 175 1.83 11.53 -26.30
C THR A 175 2.16 10.45 -25.30
N THR A 176 1.29 10.25 -24.32
CA THR A 176 1.40 9.16 -23.34
C THR A 176 0.43 8.03 -23.68
N ILE A 177 0.91 6.80 -23.59
CA ILE A 177 0.10 5.58 -23.57
C ILE A 177 0.54 4.74 -22.37
N THR A 178 -0.41 4.12 -21.70
CA THR A 178 -0.14 3.22 -20.57
C THR A 178 -1.03 2.02 -20.71
N HIS A 179 -0.42 0.83 -20.79
CA HIS A 179 -1.11 -0.45 -20.63
C HIS A 179 -0.86 -0.98 -19.24
N GLY A 180 -1.79 -1.79 -18.76
CA GLY A 180 -1.66 -2.50 -17.52
C GLY A 180 -2.53 -3.75 -17.48
N LYS A 181 -2.17 -4.64 -16.57
CA LYS A 181 -2.93 -5.83 -16.22
C LYS A 181 -3.38 -5.70 -14.78
N PHE A 182 -4.68 -5.70 -14.56
CA PHE A 182 -5.29 -5.70 -13.24
C PHE A 182 -5.75 -7.12 -12.89
N GLN A 183 -5.13 -7.72 -11.88
CA GLN A 183 -5.55 -8.97 -11.27
C GLN A 183 -6.34 -8.65 -9.99
N PRO A 184 -7.68 -8.84 -9.96
CA PRO A 184 -8.44 -8.68 -8.73
C PRO A 184 -8.06 -9.76 -7.70
N ALA A 185 -8.38 -9.53 -6.43
CA ALA A 185 -8.19 -10.53 -5.37
C ALA A 185 -8.95 -11.84 -5.64
N GLN A 186 -10.11 -11.73 -6.32
CA GLN A 186 -10.90 -12.86 -6.79
C GLN A 186 -11.41 -12.55 -8.20
N GLY A 187 -11.23 -13.50 -9.13
CA GLY A 187 -11.69 -13.39 -10.52
C GLY A 187 -10.55 -13.29 -11.55
N PRO A 188 -10.92 -13.18 -12.84
CA PRO A 188 -9.96 -13.18 -13.93
C PRO A 188 -9.20 -11.85 -14.05
N ALA A 189 -7.96 -11.93 -14.54
CA ALA A 189 -7.18 -10.76 -14.92
C ALA A 189 -7.88 -9.93 -16.00
N GLN A 190 -7.73 -8.62 -15.91
CA GLN A 190 -8.30 -7.64 -16.84
C GLN A 190 -7.19 -6.81 -17.48
N SER A 191 -7.15 -6.77 -18.81
CA SER A 191 -6.32 -5.80 -19.52
C SER A 191 -6.98 -4.42 -19.47
N VAL A 192 -6.20 -3.43 -19.06
CA VAL A 192 -6.62 -2.04 -18.93
C VAL A 192 -5.60 -1.14 -19.58
N TRP A 193 -6.06 -0.10 -20.26
CA TRP A 193 -5.14 0.85 -20.85
C TRP A 193 -5.76 2.24 -20.99
N SER A 194 -4.93 3.25 -21.12
CA SER A 194 -5.39 4.59 -21.45
C SER A 194 -4.34 5.34 -22.27
N CYS A 195 -4.76 6.41 -22.92
CA CYS A 195 -3.87 7.23 -23.73
C CYS A 195 -4.22 8.72 -23.64
N SER A 196 -3.28 9.56 -24.04
CA SER A 196 -3.50 10.99 -24.26
C SER A 196 -4.68 11.22 -25.21
N ARG A 197 -5.47 12.28 -25.01
CA ARG A 197 -6.69 12.54 -25.83
C ARG A 197 -6.41 12.71 -27.32
N ARG A 198 -5.17 13.06 -27.69
CA ARG A 198 -4.71 13.16 -29.07
C ARG A 198 -4.75 11.80 -29.80
N LEU A 199 -4.65 10.72 -29.04
CA LEU A 199 -4.77 9.34 -29.49
C LEU A 199 -6.26 8.95 -29.45
N LYS A 200 -6.89 8.72 -30.62
CA LYS A 200 -8.33 8.39 -30.74
C LYS A 200 -8.65 6.93 -30.30
N GLY A 201 -8.25 6.55 -29.09
CA GLY A 201 -8.34 5.18 -28.56
C GLY A 201 -9.62 4.81 -27.80
N ILE A 202 -10.54 5.77 -27.59
CA ILE A 202 -11.62 5.71 -26.59
C ILE A 202 -12.60 4.52 -26.77
N ASN A 203 -12.72 3.96 -27.98
CA ASN A 203 -13.70 2.92 -28.32
C ASN A 203 -13.13 1.50 -28.36
N LYS A 204 -11.89 1.30 -27.90
CA LYS A 204 -11.23 -0.01 -27.88
C LYS A 204 -11.46 -0.71 -26.54
N ALA A 205 -11.48 -2.05 -26.57
CA ALA A 205 -11.58 -2.86 -25.36
C ALA A 205 -10.47 -2.52 -24.35
N GLY A 206 -10.78 -2.61 -23.06
CA GLY A 206 -9.85 -2.27 -21.97
C GLY A 206 -9.60 -0.77 -21.75
N TYR A 207 -10.14 0.12 -22.61
CA TYR A 207 -9.88 1.55 -22.50
C TYR A 207 -10.49 2.17 -21.23
N CYS A 208 -9.66 2.84 -20.45
CA CYS A 208 -10.02 3.52 -19.22
C CYS A 208 -10.22 5.02 -19.49
N ARG A 209 -11.45 5.50 -19.26
CA ARG A 209 -11.85 6.91 -19.46
C ARG A 209 -11.47 7.80 -18.28
N GLY A 210 -11.34 7.23 -17.08
CA GLY A 210 -11.17 7.96 -15.82
C GLY A 210 -12.43 8.69 -15.38
N GLN A 211 -12.25 9.67 -14.51
CA GLN A 211 -13.35 10.48 -14.00
C GLN A 211 -13.95 11.38 -15.10
N PRO A 212 -15.29 11.53 -15.14
CA PRO A 212 -15.93 12.48 -16.04
C PRO A 212 -15.61 13.92 -15.64
N TYR A 213 -15.66 14.83 -16.61
CA TYR A 213 -15.52 16.27 -16.42
C TYR A 213 -16.89 16.89 -16.63
N ASP A 214 -17.66 17.03 -15.57
CA ASP A 214 -19.09 17.35 -15.63
C ASP A 214 -19.42 18.70 -14.99
N ARG A 215 -18.49 19.32 -14.25
CA ARG A 215 -18.72 20.58 -13.54
C ARG A 215 -17.96 21.74 -14.20
N PRO A 216 -18.64 22.71 -14.83
CA PRO A 216 -18.01 23.92 -15.36
C PRO A 216 -17.44 24.75 -14.20
N ILE A 217 -16.19 25.19 -14.34
CA ILE A 217 -15.53 26.08 -13.38
C ILE A 217 -14.77 27.19 -14.11
N LYS A 218 -14.43 28.26 -13.39
CA LYS A 218 -13.49 29.28 -13.86
C LYS A 218 -12.16 29.14 -13.11
N ILE A 219 -11.06 29.12 -13.85
CA ILE A 219 -9.70 29.10 -13.31
C ILE A 219 -8.93 30.32 -13.79
N LYS A 220 -8.02 30.85 -12.96
CA LYS A 220 -7.07 31.89 -13.38
C LYS A 220 -5.82 31.21 -13.93
N ASN A 221 -5.36 31.63 -15.10
CA ASN A 221 -4.07 31.17 -15.63
C ASN A 221 -2.88 31.89 -14.97
N ALA A 222 -1.64 31.54 -15.32
CA ALA A 222 -0.42 32.22 -14.87
C ALA A 222 -0.44 33.76 -15.04
N LYS A 223 -1.23 34.28 -15.98
CA LYS A 223 -1.36 35.72 -16.26
C LYS A 223 -2.53 36.36 -15.51
N GLY A 224 -3.17 35.64 -14.58
CA GLY A 224 -4.31 36.12 -13.79
C GLY A 224 -5.63 36.20 -14.56
N VAL A 225 -5.69 35.69 -15.80
CA VAL A 225 -6.87 35.76 -16.67
C VAL A 225 -7.78 34.56 -16.43
N ASP A 226 -9.06 34.84 -16.22
CA ASP A 226 -10.10 33.81 -16.07
C ASP A 226 -10.25 32.99 -17.36
N ARG A 227 -10.33 31.68 -17.20
CA ARG A 227 -10.62 30.72 -18.27
C ARG A 227 -11.68 29.73 -17.84
N ASN A 228 -12.58 29.43 -18.76
CA ASN A 228 -13.53 28.34 -18.59
C ASN A 228 -12.76 27.02 -18.59
N ALA A 229 -13.04 26.18 -17.60
CA ALA A 229 -12.51 24.84 -17.47
C ALA A 229 -13.61 23.90 -16.99
N MET A 230 -13.33 22.61 -16.97
CA MET A 230 -14.21 21.62 -16.36
C MET A 230 -13.46 20.94 -15.23
N GLN A 231 -14.11 20.88 -14.07
CA GLN A 231 -13.65 20.12 -12.92
C GLN A 231 -14.02 18.66 -13.15
N ALA A 232 -13.08 17.76 -12.83
CA ALA A 232 -13.39 16.34 -12.77
C ALA A 232 -14.36 16.06 -11.63
N ALA A 233 -15.16 15.00 -11.77
CA ALA A 233 -15.91 14.43 -10.66
C ALA A 233 -14.98 14.05 -9.50
N GLN A 234 -15.57 13.90 -8.32
CA GLN A 234 -14.83 13.50 -7.13
C GLN A 234 -14.14 12.15 -7.34
N THR A 235 -12.94 12.03 -6.77
CA THR A 235 -12.15 10.79 -6.83
C THR A 235 -12.93 9.60 -6.24
N SER A 236 -12.74 8.42 -6.82
CA SER A 236 -13.26 7.15 -6.33
C SER A 236 -12.31 6.45 -5.35
N LEU A 237 -11.27 7.16 -4.88
CA LEU A 237 -10.41 6.68 -3.80
C LEU A 237 -11.21 6.46 -2.50
N CYS A 238 -10.71 5.52 -1.69
CA CYS A 238 -11.19 5.24 -0.35
C CYS A 238 -11.08 6.44 0.58
N GLU A 239 -11.91 6.45 1.63
CA GLU A 239 -11.95 7.52 2.63
C GLU A 239 -10.61 7.73 3.33
N ASP A 240 -9.83 6.67 3.56
CA ASP A 240 -8.52 6.79 4.21
C ASP A 240 -7.55 7.62 3.36
N ALA A 241 -7.48 7.36 2.06
CA ALA A 241 -6.65 8.13 1.15
C ALA A 241 -7.06 9.61 1.10
N VAL A 242 -8.37 9.88 1.10
CA VAL A 242 -8.92 11.24 0.98
C VAL A 242 -8.82 11.99 2.32
N ASN A 243 -9.21 11.39 3.42
CA ASN A 243 -9.39 12.08 4.71
C ASN A 243 -8.15 11.96 5.59
N LYS A 244 -7.62 10.73 5.79
CA LYS A 244 -6.46 10.51 6.66
C LYS A 244 -5.16 10.95 5.98
N HIS A 245 -4.98 10.58 4.71
CA HIS A 245 -3.80 10.92 3.93
C HIS A 245 -3.94 12.22 3.13
N ARG A 246 -5.09 12.90 3.23
CA ARG A 246 -5.35 14.25 2.68
C ARG A 246 -5.11 14.36 1.17
N PHE A 247 -5.29 13.27 0.41
CA PHE A 247 -5.11 13.33 -1.03
C PHE A 247 -6.21 14.18 -1.69
N ARG A 248 -5.81 15.10 -2.56
CA ARG A 248 -6.70 15.82 -3.47
C ARG A 248 -6.02 15.93 -4.83
N TYR A 249 -6.79 15.75 -5.90
CA TYR A 249 -6.34 16.18 -7.21
C TYR A 249 -6.12 17.67 -7.20
N THR A 250 -5.03 18.08 -7.84
CA THR A 250 -4.78 19.49 -8.08
C THR A 250 -5.20 19.83 -9.50
N ASN A 251 -5.99 20.89 -9.61
CA ASN A 251 -6.25 21.52 -10.89
C ASN A 251 -5.10 22.51 -11.08
N ASP A 252 -4.02 22.07 -11.73
CA ASP A 252 -2.91 22.99 -12.01
C ASP A 252 -3.39 24.09 -12.95
N ILE A 253 -3.28 25.33 -12.47
CA ILE A 253 -3.60 26.59 -13.16
C ILE A 253 -2.83 26.78 -14.49
N ASN A 254 -1.75 26.01 -14.70
CA ASN A 254 -0.87 26.11 -15.85
C ASN A 254 -1.01 24.98 -16.85
N ILE A 255 -1.67 23.88 -16.49
CA ILE A 255 -1.83 22.72 -17.39
C ILE A 255 -3.20 22.81 -18.03
N ARG A 256 -3.24 22.94 -19.37
CA ARG A 256 -4.49 22.92 -20.16
C ARG A 256 -5.34 21.67 -19.92
N ASN A 257 -4.78 20.63 -19.28
CA ASN A 257 -5.46 19.42 -18.89
C ASN A 257 -5.17 19.13 -17.39
N PRO A 258 -6.19 18.96 -16.53
CA PRO A 258 -5.99 18.63 -15.12
C PRO A 258 -5.31 17.27 -14.95
N HIS A 259 -4.63 17.03 -13.82
CA HIS A 259 -3.86 15.80 -13.59
C HIS A 259 -4.73 14.53 -13.68
N THR A 260 -6.02 14.63 -13.35
CA THR A 260 -7.05 13.58 -13.58
C THR A 260 -7.15 13.10 -15.03
N SER A 261 -6.56 13.82 -15.98
CA SER A 261 -6.58 13.49 -17.41
C SER A 261 -5.41 12.64 -17.88
N HIS A 262 -4.38 12.45 -17.05
CA HIS A 262 -3.23 11.61 -17.34
C HIS A 262 -3.65 10.13 -17.43
N THR A 263 -2.80 9.28 -17.98
CA THR A 263 -3.16 7.88 -18.25
C THR A 263 -3.26 7.07 -16.97
N GLU A 264 -2.37 7.30 -16.00
CA GLU A 264 -2.33 6.61 -14.70
C GLU A 264 -3.60 6.90 -13.89
N PRO A 265 -4.03 8.17 -13.70
CA PRO A 265 -5.29 8.48 -13.05
C PRO A 265 -6.51 7.93 -13.74
N ARG A 266 -6.52 7.90 -15.07
CA ARG A 266 -7.66 7.31 -15.78
C ARG A 266 -7.80 5.82 -15.51
N ILE A 267 -6.69 5.08 -15.50
CA ILE A 267 -6.70 3.64 -15.22
C ILE A 267 -7.16 3.41 -13.77
N ILE A 268 -6.49 4.04 -12.81
CA ILE A 268 -6.75 3.86 -11.37
C ILE A 268 -8.20 4.22 -11.02
N GLU A 269 -8.67 5.41 -11.44
CA GLU A 269 -10.05 5.85 -11.15
C GLU A 269 -11.10 4.98 -11.84
N THR A 270 -10.81 4.47 -13.04
CA THR A 270 -11.73 3.54 -13.72
C THR A 270 -11.84 2.23 -12.96
N LEU A 271 -10.73 1.70 -12.43
CA LEU A 271 -10.73 0.47 -11.64
C LEU A 271 -11.48 0.65 -10.32
N LEU A 272 -11.19 1.72 -9.58
CA LEU A 272 -11.87 2.07 -8.33
C LEU A 272 -13.38 2.25 -8.54
N LYS A 273 -13.78 2.86 -9.66
CA LYS A 273 -15.20 3.02 -10.01
C LYS A 273 -15.90 1.70 -10.37
N ARG A 274 -15.17 0.70 -10.88
CA ARG A 274 -15.74 -0.62 -11.23
C ARG A 274 -16.04 -1.47 -10.00
N GLY A 275 -15.37 -1.23 -8.88
CA GLY A 275 -15.62 -1.96 -7.65
C GLY A 275 -14.43 -1.94 -6.69
N ASN A 276 -14.46 -2.85 -5.72
CA ASN A 276 -13.41 -2.99 -4.73
C ASN A 276 -12.10 -3.47 -5.38
N VAL A 277 -11.01 -2.75 -5.13
CA VAL A 277 -9.66 -3.05 -5.63
C VAL A 277 -8.74 -3.62 -4.54
N ALA A 278 -9.21 -3.68 -3.29
CA ALA A 278 -8.41 -4.14 -2.16
C ALA A 278 -7.93 -5.58 -2.36
N GLY A 279 -6.64 -5.81 -2.15
CA GLY A 279 -5.97 -7.09 -2.37
C GLY A 279 -5.68 -7.41 -3.85
N GLY A 280 -6.17 -6.60 -4.80
CA GLY A 280 -5.83 -6.72 -6.22
C GLY A 280 -4.43 -6.21 -6.52
N THR A 281 -3.89 -6.61 -7.67
CA THR A 281 -2.59 -6.15 -8.19
C THR A 281 -2.77 -5.52 -9.57
N LEU A 282 -2.29 -4.29 -9.74
CA LEU A 282 -2.23 -3.57 -11.00
C LEU A 282 -0.78 -3.41 -11.42
N THR A 283 -0.38 -4.14 -12.46
CA THR A 283 0.90 -3.94 -13.14
C THR A 283 0.68 -2.98 -14.30
N MET A 284 1.48 -1.92 -14.43
CA MET A 284 1.36 -0.96 -15.53
C MET A 284 2.71 -0.57 -16.13
N ALA A 285 2.74 -0.44 -17.46
CA ALA A 285 3.86 0.09 -18.22
C ALA A 285 3.49 1.46 -18.78
N ILE A 286 4.13 2.50 -18.23
CA ILE A 286 3.97 3.87 -18.69
C ILE A 286 4.90 4.07 -19.90
N ASN A 287 4.36 4.64 -20.98
CA ASN A 287 5.16 5.07 -22.11
C ASN A 287 4.79 6.53 -22.40
N TRP A 288 5.52 7.43 -21.73
CA TRP A 288 5.44 8.86 -21.95
C TRP A 288 6.49 9.28 -22.98
N ASN A 289 6.07 9.32 -24.25
CA ASN A 289 6.94 9.75 -25.33
C ASN A 289 7.11 11.27 -25.29
N GLN A 290 8.34 11.73 -25.08
CA GLN A 290 8.73 13.14 -25.12
C GLN A 290 9.69 13.40 -26.28
N LYS A 291 9.97 14.68 -26.58
CA LYS A 291 10.91 15.05 -27.64
C LYS A 291 12.32 14.47 -27.47
N ASN A 292 12.72 14.18 -26.22
CA ASN A 292 14.06 13.71 -25.87
C ASN A 292 14.11 12.19 -25.60
N GLY A 293 13.04 11.45 -25.92
CA GLY A 293 12.93 10.02 -25.66
C GLY A 293 11.66 9.66 -24.90
N ALA A 294 11.35 8.36 -24.86
CA ALA A 294 10.29 7.83 -24.04
C ALA A 294 10.78 7.65 -22.60
N GLN A 295 9.92 7.95 -21.63
CA GLN A 295 10.13 7.63 -20.22
C GLN A 295 8.96 6.82 -19.67
N ASP A 296 9.24 6.02 -18.65
CA ASP A 296 8.30 5.14 -17.96
C ASP A 296 8.02 5.58 -16.50
N ILE A 297 8.53 6.75 -16.12
CA ILE A 297 8.41 7.30 -14.77
C ILE A 297 7.12 8.14 -14.66
N PRO A 298 6.26 7.91 -13.65
CA PRO A 298 5.10 8.75 -13.40
C PRO A 298 5.52 10.15 -12.96
N CYS A 299 4.75 11.18 -13.32
CA CYS A 299 5.01 12.52 -12.80
C CYS A 299 4.72 12.59 -11.28
N PRO A 300 5.23 13.61 -10.54
CA PRO A 300 5.04 13.69 -9.09
C PRO A 300 3.58 13.66 -8.62
N ASP A 301 2.67 14.27 -9.38
CA ASP A 301 1.23 14.25 -9.08
C ASP A 301 0.59 12.86 -9.36
N CYS A 302 1.02 12.16 -10.41
CA CYS A 302 0.60 10.78 -10.67
C CYS A 302 1.16 9.80 -9.63
N HIS A 303 2.41 9.99 -9.20
CA HIS A 303 3.02 9.19 -8.14
C HIS A 303 2.25 9.34 -6.82
N ARG A 304 1.85 10.57 -6.44
CA ARG A 304 0.97 10.80 -5.27
C ARG A 304 -0.35 10.04 -5.37
N LEU A 305 -0.95 9.98 -6.55
CA LEU A 305 -2.17 9.20 -6.76
C LEU A 305 -1.91 7.70 -6.62
N ILE A 306 -0.82 7.19 -7.20
CA ILE A 306 -0.43 5.78 -7.07
C ILE A 306 -0.30 5.41 -5.58
N CYS A 307 0.36 6.25 -4.79
CA CYS A 307 0.41 6.09 -3.33
C CYS A 307 -0.97 6.13 -2.67
N ALA A 308 -1.83 7.05 -3.08
CA ALA A 308 -3.20 7.13 -2.56
C ALA A 308 -4.02 5.87 -2.88
N ALA A 309 -3.84 5.28 -4.06
CA ALA A 309 -4.49 4.04 -4.45
C ALA A 309 -3.95 2.83 -3.66
N ALA A 310 -2.66 2.82 -3.34
CA ALA A 310 -2.05 1.81 -2.47
C ALA A 310 -2.65 1.81 -1.06
N VAL A 311 -2.95 2.99 -0.50
CA VAL A 311 -3.69 3.12 0.78
C VAL A 311 -5.06 2.45 0.70
N CYS A 312 -5.70 2.44 -0.48
CA CYS A 312 -6.98 1.77 -0.70
C CYS A 312 -6.85 0.24 -0.90
N GLY A 313 -5.67 -0.33 -0.65
CA GLY A 313 -5.39 -1.76 -0.73
C GLY A 313 -5.10 -2.26 -2.14
N LEU A 314 -4.93 -1.38 -3.14
CA LEU A 314 -4.51 -1.78 -4.48
C LEU A 314 -2.98 -1.91 -4.53
N ASN A 315 -2.47 -3.11 -4.79
CA ASN A 315 -1.04 -3.30 -5.01
C ASN A 315 -0.69 -2.78 -6.41
N ILE A 316 0.19 -1.79 -6.52
CA ILE A 316 0.61 -1.24 -7.82
C ILE A 316 2.06 -1.64 -8.10
N VAL A 317 2.30 -2.06 -9.33
CA VAL A 317 3.60 -2.51 -9.85
C VAL A 317 3.88 -1.70 -11.11
N LEU A 318 4.98 -0.93 -11.13
CA LEU A 318 5.35 -0.09 -12.28
C LEU A 318 6.48 -0.76 -13.06
N CYS A 319 6.31 -0.90 -14.36
CA CYS A 319 7.34 -1.35 -15.29
C CYS A 319 8.36 -0.23 -15.55
N THR A 320 9.22 0.03 -14.59
CA THR A 320 10.33 1.00 -14.68
C THR A 320 11.54 0.45 -13.95
N GLU A 321 12.72 0.72 -14.49
CA GLU A 321 14.00 0.39 -13.85
C GLU A 321 14.36 1.41 -12.76
N VAL A 322 13.66 2.55 -12.73
CA VAL A 322 13.92 3.63 -11.77
C VAL A 322 13.13 3.39 -10.50
N GLU A 323 13.87 3.24 -9.40
CA GLU A 323 13.28 3.15 -8.07
C GLU A 323 12.44 4.41 -7.78
N GLN A 324 11.17 4.18 -7.42
CA GLN A 324 10.25 5.26 -7.13
C GLN A 324 10.43 5.76 -5.70
N PRO A 325 10.26 7.08 -5.45
CA PRO A 325 10.34 7.59 -4.10
C PRO A 325 9.29 6.92 -3.20
N PRO A 326 9.57 6.78 -1.88
CA PRO A 326 8.62 6.16 -0.96
C PRO A 326 7.37 7.02 -0.81
N CYS A 327 6.23 6.35 -0.60
CA CYS A 327 4.96 7.03 -0.38
C CYS A 327 4.96 7.83 0.92
N LYS A 328 4.69 9.13 0.82
CA LYS A 328 4.56 10.01 1.98
C LYS A 328 3.29 9.69 2.76
N LYS A 329 3.33 9.84 4.09
CA LYS A 329 2.13 9.75 4.96
C LYS A 329 1.12 10.86 4.64
N ASP A 330 1.58 12.09 4.43
CA ASP A 330 0.75 13.20 3.97
C ASP A 330 0.84 13.34 2.45
N LEU A 331 -0.29 13.16 1.77
CA LEU A 331 -0.44 13.28 0.32
C LEU A 331 -1.08 14.62 -0.08
N SER A 332 -1.07 15.64 0.77
CA SER A 332 -1.44 17.02 0.41
C SER A 332 -0.32 17.71 -0.40
N LYS A 333 -0.67 18.62 -1.31
CA LYS A 333 0.31 19.34 -2.16
C LYS A 333 0.88 20.50 -1.35
N ASN A 334 1.80 20.19 -0.44
CA ASN A 334 2.65 21.14 0.29
C ASN A 334 4.09 21.01 -0.19
#